data_AF-D5RGG0-F1
#
_entry.id   AF-D5RGG0-F1
#
_cell.length_a   1.000
_cell.length_b   1.000
_cell.length_c   1.000
_cell.angle_alpha   90.00
_cell.angle_beta   90.00
_cell.angle_gamma   90.00
#
_symmetry.space_group_name_H-M   'P 1'
#
loop_
_entity.id
_entity.type
_entity.pdbx_description
1 polymer ?
#
loop_
_entity_poly.entity_id
_entity_poly.type
_entity_poly.pdbx_seq_one_letter_code
_entity_poly.pdbx_strand_id
1 'polypeptide(L)'
;MKLSDTQRVILSAAAQHEMGLARAPKTLPAAARNAVFRSLIKTNLLTEINAPREHVGLGWRQDDDGTWIVARITDDGLRAIGIDPNAGDAREEDEQSPEAIARRNAERRAAAEA
;
A
#
# COMPACT_ATOMS: atom_id res chain seq x y z
N MET A 1 -2.45 -10.93 12.77
CA MET A 1 -0.97 -10.91 12.93
C MET A 1 -0.56 -9.50 13.33
N LYS A 2 0.41 -9.34 14.24
CA LYS A 2 0.90 -8.02 14.67
C LYS A 2 2.15 -7.66 13.88
N LEU A 3 2.13 -6.53 13.17
CA LEU A 3 3.31 -5.99 12.49
C LEU A 3 4.33 -5.47 13.50
N SER A 4 5.61 -5.77 13.27
CA SER A 4 6.70 -5.08 13.96
C SER A 4 6.81 -3.63 13.50
N ASP A 5 7.46 -2.78 14.30
CA ASP A 5 7.68 -1.38 13.95
C ASP A 5 8.43 -1.24 12.62
N THR A 6 9.50 -2.01 12.45
CA THR A 6 10.26 -2.07 11.19
C THR A 6 9.38 -2.47 10.00
N GLN A 7 8.51 -3.48 10.16
CA GLN A 7 7.63 -3.92 9.08
C GLN A 7 6.65 -2.82 8.70
N ARG A 8 6.07 -2.13 9.70
CA ARG A 8 5.17 -0.98 9.45
C ARG A 8 5.90 0.13 8.71
N VAL A 9 7.11 0.51 9.13
CA VAL A 9 7.92 1.54 8.46
C VAL A 9 8.23 1.17 7.00
N ILE A 10 8.58 -0.09 6.72
CA ILE A 10 8.85 -0.58 5.37
C ILE A 10 7.60 -0.48 4.49
N LEU A 11 6.45 -0.96 4.98
CA LEU A 11 5.19 -0.94 4.25
C LEU A 11 4.71 0.50 4.02
N SER A 12 4.79 1.36 5.04
CA SER A 12 4.43 2.78 4.92
C SER A 12 5.33 3.50 3.91
N ALA A 13 6.63 3.22 3.86
CA ALA A 13 7.52 3.79 2.86
C ALA A 13 7.22 3.27 1.45
N ALA A 14 6.90 1.98 1.31
CA ALA A 14 6.53 1.39 0.03
C ALA A 14 5.22 1.97 -0.52
N ALA A 15 4.22 2.18 0.34
CA ALA A 15 2.93 2.78 -0.04
C ALA A 15 3.04 4.21 -0.57
N GLN A 16 4.07 4.96 -0.15
CA GLN A 16 4.34 6.32 -0.63
C GLN A 16 5.18 6.36 -1.91
N HIS A 17 5.75 5.22 -2.31
CA HIS A 17 6.52 5.13 -3.55
C HIS A 17 5.57 4.99 -4.74
N GLU A 18 5.82 5.71 -5.83
CA GLU A 18 4.94 5.74 -7.02
C GLU A 18 4.64 4.34 -7.59
N MET A 19 5.66 3.48 -7.67
CA MET A 19 5.54 2.08 -8.10
C MET A 19 5.25 1.09 -6.95
N GLY A 20 5.09 1.57 -5.71
CA GLY A 20 4.91 0.71 -4.54
C GLY A 20 6.17 -0.02 -4.07
N LEU A 21 7.37 0.46 -4.41
CA LEU A 21 8.63 -0.24 -4.13
C LEU A 21 9.08 -0.04 -2.68
N ALA A 22 9.33 -1.14 -2.00
CA ALA A 22 9.83 -1.13 -0.63
C ALA A 22 11.36 -1.04 -0.61
N ARG A 23 11.88 -0.21 0.30
CA ARG A 23 13.31 -0.05 0.49
C ARG A 23 13.83 -0.94 1.61
N ALA A 24 14.96 -1.60 1.34
CA ALA A 24 15.75 -2.29 2.34
C ALA A 24 16.16 -1.35 3.51
N PRO A 25 15.84 -1.68 4.77
CA PRO A 25 16.30 -0.91 5.92
C PRO A 25 17.83 -0.99 6.05
N LYS A 26 18.50 0.16 5.90
CA LYS A 26 19.98 0.27 5.96
C LYS A 26 20.53 0.16 7.39
N THR A 27 19.70 0.44 8.39
CA THR A 27 20.07 0.40 9.81
C THR A 27 20.17 -1.02 10.36
N LEU A 28 19.58 -2.01 9.68
CA LEU A 28 19.60 -3.41 10.13
C LEU A 28 20.76 -4.20 9.51
N PRO A 29 21.35 -5.15 10.27
CA PRO A 29 22.27 -6.14 9.72
C PRO A 29 21.63 -6.96 8.59
N ALA A 30 22.45 -7.43 7.65
CA ALA A 30 21.97 -8.16 6.46
C ALA A 30 21.08 -9.37 6.80
N ALA A 31 21.44 -10.15 7.84
CA ALA A 31 20.64 -11.29 8.28
C ALA A 31 19.24 -10.90 8.77
N ALA A 32 19.14 -9.85 9.59
CA ALA A 32 17.87 -9.35 10.11
C ALA A 32 16.99 -8.78 8.99
N ARG A 33 17.60 -8.06 8.04
CA ARG A 33 16.92 -7.56 6.85
C ARG A 33 16.32 -8.70 6.02
N ASN A 34 17.08 -9.77 5.78
CA ASN A 34 16.60 -10.95 5.05
C ASN A 34 15.49 -11.68 5.80
N ALA A 35 15.55 -11.75 7.13
CA ALA A 35 14.49 -12.34 7.94
C ALA A 35 13.17 -11.54 7.82
N VAL A 36 13.25 -10.20 7.92
CA VAL A 36 12.08 -9.32 7.74
C VAL A 36 11.52 -9.44 6.33
N PHE A 37 12.40 -9.43 5.32
CA PHE A 37 12.01 -9.59 3.91
C PHE A 37 11.25 -10.90 3.68
N ARG A 38 11.85 -12.04 4.06
CA ARG A 38 11.22 -13.37 3.95
C ARG A 38 9.89 -13.43 4.70
N SER A 39 9.80 -12.80 5.87
CA SER A 39 8.55 -12.74 6.63
C SER A 39 7.47 -11.98 5.87
N LEU A 40 7.79 -10.83 5.27
CA LEU A 40 6.82 -10.00 4.54
C LEU A 40 6.34 -10.68 3.26
N ILE A 41 7.23 -11.36 2.54
CA ILE A 41 6.88 -12.19 1.37
C ILE A 41 6.00 -13.36 1.79
N LYS A 42 6.37 -14.10 2.85
CA LYS A 42 5.59 -15.25 3.35
C LYS A 42 4.16 -14.88 3.73
N THR A 43 3.94 -13.66 4.20
CA THR A 43 2.63 -13.15 4.60
C THR A 43 1.89 -12.41 3.49
N ASN A 44 2.38 -12.48 2.25
CA ASN A 44 1.81 -11.79 1.09
C ASN A 44 1.69 -10.26 1.24
N LEU A 45 2.47 -9.63 2.12
CA LEU A 45 2.44 -8.17 2.34
C LEU A 45 3.36 -7.43 1.37
N LEU A 46 4.39 -8.13 0.89
CA LEU A 46 5.26 -7.71 -0.20
C LEU A 46 5.31 -8.85 -1.23
N THR A 47 5.62 -8.50 -2.47
CA THR A 47 5.94 -9.46 -3.54
C THR A 47 7.31 -9.15 -4.13
N GLU A 48 8.00 -10.16 -4.63
CA GLU A 48 9.31 -10.03 -5.28
C GLU A 48 9.12 -9.71 -6.76
N ILE A 49 9.80 -8.67 -7.25
CA ILE A 49 9.86 -8.35 -8.68
C ILE A 49 11.30 -8.02 -9.09
N ASN A 50 11.58 -8.17 -10.38
CA ASN A 50 12.84 -7.70 -10.94
C ASN A 50 12.97 -6.19 -10.76
N ALA A 51 14.14 -5.74 -10.31
CA ALA A 51 14.43 -4.33 -10.11
C ALA A 51 14.30 -3.58 -11.45
N PRO A 52 13.42 -2.57 -11.54
CA PRO A 52 13.47 -1.62 -12.64
C PRO A 52 14.86 -0.99 -12.72
N ARG A 53 15.34 -0.71 -13.93
CA ARG A 53 16.71 -0.21 -14.15
C ARG A 53 17.00 1.07 -13.37
N GLU A 54 16.00 1.94 -13.23
CA GLU A 54 16.07 3.20 -12.46
C GLU A 54 16.04 3.00 -10.93
N HIS A 55 15.66 1.82 -10.46
CA HIS A 55 15.44 1.49 -9.05
C HIS A 55 16.31 0.35 -8.52
N VAL A 56 17.39 -0.01 -9.23
CA VAL A 56 18.36 -1.03 -8.80
C VAL A 56 18.92 -0.74 -7.40
N GLY A 57 19.06 0.53 -7.03
CA GLY A 57 19.51 0.95 -5.68
C GLY A 57 18.54 0.64 -4.53
N LEU A 58 17.32 0.16 -4.83
CA LEU A 58 16.35 -0.35 -3.86
C LEU A 58 16.42 -1.88 -3.71
N GLY A 59 17.33 -2.55 -4.43
CA GLY A 59 17.49 -3.99 -4.43
C GLY A 59 17.68 -4.58 -3.02
N TRP A 60 16.95 -5.64 -2.74
CA TRP A 60 17.02 -6.38 -1.47
C TRP A 60 18.06 -7.50 -1.54
N ARG A 61 18.10 -8.19 -2.68
CA ARG A 61 19.03 -9.29 -2.98
C ARG A 61 19.25 -9.37 -4.49
N GLN A 62 20.27 -10.12 -4.89
CA GLN A 62 20.40 -10.59 -6.27
C GLN A 62 19.87 -12.03 -6.35
N ASP A 63 19.36 -12.42 -7.51
CA ASP A 63 19.14 -13.83 -7.86
C ASP A 63 20.44 -14.49 -8.36
N ASP A 64 20.34 -15.74 -8.80
CA ASP A 64 21.48 -16.53 -9.27
C ASP A 64 22.09 -15.97 -10.57
N ASP A 65 21.32 -15.20 -11.35
CA ASP A 65 21.76 -14.56 -12.59
C ASP A 65 22.36 -13.16 -12.36
N GLY A 66 22.42 -12.70 -11.11
CA GLY A 66 22.91 -11.36 -10.75
C GLY A 66 21.86 -10.25 -10.99
N THR A 67 20.61 -10.61 -11.27
CA THR A 67 19.50 -9.66 -11.38
C THR A 67 19.12 -9.19 -9.99
N TRP A 68 19.05 -7.87 -9.81
CA TRP A 68 18.57 -7.30 -8.57
C TRP A 68 17.07 -7.54 -8.41
N ILE A 69 16.68 -8.03 -7.24
CA ILE A 69 15.29 -8.23 -6.83
C ILE A 69 14.90 -7.11 -5.89
N VAL A 70 13.78 -6.45 -6.19
CA VAL A 70 13.13 -5.48 -5.30
C VAL A 70 11.82 -6.06 -4.76
N ALA A 71 11.34 -5.46 -3.68
CA ALA A 71 10.06 -5.81 -3.11
C ALA A 71 9.02 -4.75 -3.48
N ARG A 72 7.82 -5.16 -3.86
CA ARG A 72 6.67 -4.27 -4.10
C ARG A 72 5.58 -4.55 -3.08
N ILE A 73 4.94 -3.52 -2.54
CA ILE A 73 3.80 -3.67 -1.65
C ILE A 73 2.59 -4.21 -2.39
N THR A 74 1.88 -5.14 -1.74
CA THR A 74 0.64 -5.73 -2.24
C THR A 74 -0.57 -5.00 -1.62
N ASP A 75 -1.75 -5.29 -2.13
CA ASP A 75 -3.01 -4.82 -1.55
C ASP A 75 -3.18 -5.26 -0.09
N ASP A 76 -2.76 -6.48 0.25
CA ASP A 76 -2.76 -6.96 1.64
C ASP A 76 -1.75 -6.18 2.50
N GLY A 77 -0.60 -5.82 1.93
CA GLY A 77 0.39 -4.95 2.56
C GLY A 77 -0.16 -3.57 2.89
N LEU A 78 -0.91 -2.98 1.96
CA LEU A 78 -1.59 -1.69 2.15
C LEU A 78 -2.66 -1.79 3.25
N ARG A 79 -3.52 -2.82 3.18
CA ARG A 79 -4.56 -3.06 4.19
C ARG A 79 -3.96 -3.29 5.58
N ALA A 80 -2.81 -3.95 5.66
CA ALA A 80 -2.12 -4.21 6.93
C ALA A 80 -1.62 -2.93 7.63
N ILE A 81 -1.44 -1.83 6.89
CA ILE A 81 -1.15 -0.50 7.44
C ILE A 81 -2.37 0.43 7.45
N GLY A 82 -3.56 -0.10 7.17
CA GLY A 82 -4.83 0.64 7.21
C GLY A 82 -5.13 1.45 5.96
N ILE A 83 -4.44 1.21 4.85
CA ILE A 83 -4.72 1.85 3.55
C ILE A 83 -5.58 0.90 2.73
N ASP A 84 -6.77 1.34 2.31
CA ASP A 84 -7.57 0.59 1.36
C ASP A 84 -7.13 0.95 -0.08
N PRO A 85 -6.58 0.01 -0.86
CA PRO A 85 -6.18 0.26 -2.24
C PRO A 85 -7.35 0.66 -3.15
N ASN A 86 -8.59 0.40 -2.76
CA ASN A 86 -9.79 0.74 -3.52
C ASN A 86 -10.48 2.03 -3.05
N ALA A 87 -9.97 2.69 -2.00
CA ALA A 87 -10.59 3.91 -1.48
C ALA A 87 -10.61 5.06 -2.50
N GLY A 88 -9.76 5.03 -3.54
CA GLY A 88 -9.81 6.00 -4.63
C GLY A 88 -11.01 5.84 -5.58
N ASP A 89 -11.70 4.69 -5.55
CA ASP A 89 -12.89 4.44 -6.38
C ASP A 89 -14.19 4.38 -5.56
N ALA A 90 -14.07 4.21 -4.24
CA ALA A 90 -15.14 4.58 -3.33
C ALA A 90 -15.27 6.11 -3.40
N ARG A 91 -16.11 6.58 -4.33
CA ARG A 91 -16.80 7.85 -4.16
C ARG A 91 -17.33 7.80 -2.74
N GLU A 92 -16.68 8.50 -1.83
CA GLU A 92 -17.39 9.05 -0.69
C GLU A 92 -18.57 9.73 -1.37
N GLU A 93 -19.77 9.14 -1.24
CA GLU A 93 -21.00 9.85 -1.53
C GLU A 93 -20.95 11.00 -0.55
N ASP A 94 -20.31 12.09 -0.98
CA ASP A 94 -20.17 13.30 -0.21
C ASP A 94 -21.61 13.76 -0.04
N GLU A 95 -22.20 13.43 1.12
CA GLU A 95 -23.58 13.78 1.47
C GLU A 95 -23.77 15.31 1.50
N GLN A 96 -22.67 16.07 1.33
CA GLN A 96 -22.63 17.52 1.21
C GLN A 96 -22.41 18.00 -0.24
N SER A 97 -22.31 17.09 -1.22
CA SER A 97 -22.26 17.44 -2.63
C SER A 97 -23.56 18.16 -3.05
N PRO A 98 -23.49 19.19 -3.92
CA PRO A 98 -24.68 19.93 -4.36
C PRO A 98 -25.76 19.04 -4.96
N GLU A 99 -25.41 17.93 -5.60
CA GLU A 99 -26.37 16.96 -6.14
C GLU A 99 -27.08 16.14 -5.05
N ALA A 100 -26.36 15.74 -3.98
CA ALA A 100 -26.93 15.04 -2.83
C ALA A 100 -27.86 15.97 -2.03
N ILE A 101 -27.45 17.23 -1.83
CA ILE A 101 -28.26 18.27 -1.21
C ILE A 101 -29.52 18.57 -2.04
N ALA A 102 -29.39 18.64 -3.38
CA ALA A 102 -30.53 18.88 -4.27
C ALA A 102 -31.57 17.75 -4.20
N ARG A 103 -31.12 16.48 -4.18
CA ARG A 103 -32.00 15.31 -4.03
C ARG A 103 -32.77 15.35 -2.70
N ARG A 104 -32.08 15.56 -1.58
CA ARG A 104 -32.70 15.68 -0.25
C ARG A 104 -33.72 16.81 -0.16
N ASN A 105 -33.42 17.97 -0.75
CA ASN A 105 -34.35 19.10 -0.78
C ASN A 105 -35.57 18.84 -1.68
N ALA A 106 -35.41 18.06 -2.76
CA ALA A 106 -36.53 17.63 -3.58
C ALA A 106 -37.46 16.67 -2.82
N GLU A 107 -36.89 15.68 -2.13
CA GLU A 107 -37.66 14.72 -1.32
C GLU A 107 -38.40 15.39 -0.15
N ARG A 108 -37.76 16.36 0.52
CA ARG A 108 -38.38 17.16 1.58
C ARG A 108 -39.53 18.04 1.09
N ARG A 109 -39.45 18.54 -0.15
CA ARG A 109 -40.54 19.32 -0.77
C ARG A 109 -41.71 18.42 -1.17
N ALA A 110 -41.43 17.28 -1.79
CA ALA A 110 -42.46 16.31 -2.17
C ALA A 110 -43.24 15.78 -0.95
N ALA A 111 -42.58 15.59 0.19
CA ALA A 111 -43.22 15.17 1.44
C ALA A 111 -44.01 16.28 2.16
N ALA A 112 -43.81 17.55 1.79
CA ALA A 112 -44.53 18.69 2.38
C ALA A 112 -45.76 19.09 1.56
N GLU A 113 -45.87 18.61 0.31
CA GLU A 113 -46.98 18.87 -0.62
C GLU A 113 -47.98 17.71 -0.71
N ALA A 114 -47.78 16.64 0.08
CA ALA A 114 -48.69 15.49 0.22
C ALA A 114 -49.48 15.56 1.54
#